data_AF-A0A7C6J2K7-F1
#
_entry.id   AF-A0A7C6J2K7-F1
#
_cell.length_a   1.000
_cell.length_b   1.000
_cell.length_c   1.000
_cell.angle_alpha   90.00
_cell.angle_beta   90.00
_cell.angle_gamma   90.00
#
_symmetry.space_group_name_H-M   'P 1'
#
loop_
_entity.id
_entity.type
_entity.pdbx_description
1 polymer ?
#
loop_
_entity_poly.entity_id
_entity_poly.type
_entity_poly.pdbx_seq_one_letter_code
_entity_poly.pdbx_strand_id
1 'polypeptide(L)'
;LVTHKKSLLPSGVIDVKGRFELGDLVRIVNGANREVARGLSNFSADEIRKIMGGKTRTIAQILGYKTYDEVVHRNNLVCLGEPAGAGK
;
A
#
# COMPACT_ATOMS: atom_id res chain seq x y z
N LEU A 1 -9.69 -1.42 1.44
CA LEU A 1 -8.62 -2.45 1.37
C LEU A 1 -9.13 -3.78 1.93
N VAL A 2 -9.39 -3.85 3.24
CA VAL A 2 -9.72 -5.09 3.98
C VAL A 2 -11.07 -5.72 3.58
N THR A 3 -12.17 -4.95 3.60
CA THR A 3 -13.53 -5.48 3.38
C THR A 3 -13.76 -6.09 2.00
N HIS A 4 -13.09 -5.58 0.97
CA HIS A 4 -13.29 -5.99 -0.42
C HIS A 4 -12.06 -6.65 -1.06
N LYS A 5 -11.00 -6.93 -0.28
CA LYS A 5 -9.73 -7.51 -0.76
C LYS A 5 -9.21 -6.86 -2.05
N LYS A 6 -9.17 -5.52 -2.07
CA LYS A 6 -8.69 -4.73 -3.23
C LYS A 6 -7.19 -4.51 -3.14
N SER A 7 -6.54 -4.19 -4.26
CA SER A 7 -5.15 -3.70 -4.28
C SER A 7 -5.04 -2.39 -3.49
N LEU A 8 -3.86 -2.10 -2.95
CA LEU A 8 -3.52 -0.78 -2.43
C LEU A 8 -3.01 0.09 -3.57
N LEU A 9 -3.79 1.08 -4.00
CA LEU A 9 -3.38 2.06 -5.00
C LEU A 9 -2.64 3.24 -4.36
N PRO A 10 -1.80 3.98 -5.12
CA PRO A 10 -1.14 5.19 -4.62
C PRO A 10 -2.13 6.21 -4.02
N SER A 11 -3.31 6.34 -4.61
CA SER A 11 -4.38 7.22 -4.13
C SER A 11 -4.87 6.91 -2.72
N GLY A 12 -4.66 5.69 -2.23
CA GLY A 12 -5.02 5.25 -0.88
C GLY A 12 -3.88 5.36 0.13
N VAL A 13 -2.67 5.76 -0.28
CA VAL A 13 -1.52 5.93 0.61
C VAL A 13 -1.48 7.37 1.12
N ILE A 14 -1.44 7.52 2.44
CA ILE A 14 -1.43 8.84 3.12
C ILE A 14 -0.08 9.17 3.77
N ASP A 15 0.77 8.17 4.02
CA ASP A 15 2.09 8.32 4.62
C ASP A 15 2.95 7.07 4.35
N VAL A 16 4.28 7.23 4.40
CA VAL A 16 5.27 6.14 4.24
C VAL A 16 6.39 6.27 5.27
N LYS A 17 6.45 5.30 6.20
CA LYS A 17 7.45 5.26 7.28
C LYS A 17 8.53 4.21 7.02
N GLY A 18 9.77 4.55 7.35
CA GLY A 18 10.92 3.66 7.20
C GLY A 18 11.50 3.63 5.79
N ARG A 19 12.26 2.56 5.48
CA ARG A 19 12.90 2.29 4.19
C ARG A 19 12.62 0.84 3.82
N PHE A 20 12.38 0.63 2.53
CA PHE A 20 12.15 -0.67 1.90
C PHE A 20 12.22 -0.49 0.39
N GLU A 21 12.51 -1.58 -0.31
CA GLU A 21 12.65 -1.64 -1.75
C GLU A 21 11.47 -2.38 -2.41
N LEU A 22 11.48 -2.42 -3.75
CA LEU A 22 10.57 -3.27 -4.52
C LEU A 22 10.75 -4.73 -4.11
N GLY A 23 9.63 -5.41 -3.83
CA GLY A 23 9.58 -6.81 -3.45
C GLY A 23 9.62 -7.04 -1.93
N ASP A 24 9.96 -6.03 -1.13
CA ASP A 24 10.01 -6.16 0.32
C ASP A 24 8.62 -6.35 0.94
N LEU A 25 8.57 -7.15 2.01
CA LEU A 25 7.38 -7.31 2.83
C LEU A 25 7.15 -6.07 3.70
N VAL A 26 6.02 -5.39 3.51
CA VAL A 26 5.64 -4.19 4.24
C VAL A 26 4.39 -4.39 5.10
N ARG A 27 4.31 -3.63 6.19
CA ARG A 27 3.10 -3.51 7.01
C ARG A 27 2.23 -2.39 6.47
N ILE A 28 0.92 -2.64 6.39
CA ILE A 28 -0.08 -1.64 6.04
C ILE A 28 -0.89 -1.33 7.29
N VAL A 29 -0.82 -0.08 7.73
CA VAL A 29 -1.52 0.42 8.92
C VAL A 29 -2.64 1.36 8.53
N ASN A 30 -3.70 1.42 9.34
CA ASN A 30 -4.78 2.40 9.17
C ASN A 30 -4.46 3.74 9.85
N GLY A 31 -5.36 4.72 9.76
CA GLY A 31 -5.19 6.05 10.38
C GLY A 31 -5.07 6.05 11.91
N ALA A 32 -5.47 4.96 12.58
CA ALA A 32 -5.28 4.75 14.02
C ALA A 32 -3.96 4.00 14.34
N ASN A 33 -3.06 3.88 13.35
CA ASN A 33 -1.78 3.18 13.45
C ASN A 33 -1.92 1.68 13.80
N ARG A 34 -3.10 1.08 13.55
CA ARG A 34 -3.33 -0.35 13.71
C ARG A 34 -2.98 -1.06 12.41
N GLU A 35 -2.20 -2.13 12.51
CA GLU A 35 -1.87 -2.97 11.36
C GLU A 35 -3.11 -3.72 10.86
N VAL A 36 -3.41 -3.59 9.57
CA VAL A 36 -4.60 -4.18 8.95
C VAL A 36 -4.27 -5.16 7.84
N ALA A 37 -3.05 -5.11 7.30
CA ALA A 37 -2.57 -6.03 6.29
C ALA A 37 -1.04 -6.05 6.24
N ARG A 38 -0.50 -7.08 5.61
CA ARG A 38 0.87 -7.12 5.10
C ARG A 38 0.86 -7.41 3.61
N GLY A 39 1.89 -7.01 2.90
CA GLY A 39 2.05 -7.41 1.51
C GLY A 39 3.41 -7.05 0.92
N LEU A 40 3.66 -7.52 -0.29
CA LEU A 40 4.89 -7.21 -1.01
C LEU A 40 4.75 -5.88 -1.75
N SER A 41 5.71 -4.98 -1.56
CA SER A 41 5.69 -3.68 -2.22
C SER A 41 6.08 -3.78 -3.69
N ASN A 42 5.36 -3.09 -4.57
CA ASN A 42 5.71 -2.96 -6.00
C ASN A 42 6.62 -1.75 -6.29
N PHE A 43 6.92 -0.94 -5.28
CA PHE A 43 7.73 0.28 -5.38
C PHE A 43 8.57 0.44 -4.11
N SER A 44 9.68 1.16 -4.18
CA SER A 44 10.44 1.51 -2.97
C SER A 44 9.72 2.56 -2.12
N ALA A 45 10.15 2.72 -0.87
CA ALA A 45 9.60 3.74 0.02
C ALA A 45 9.70 5.15 -0.58
N ASP A 46 10.81 5.47 -1.26
CA ASP A 46 11.04 6.79 -1.85
C ASP A 46 10.20 7.03 -3.10
N GLU A 47 9.92 5.99 -3.87
CA GLU A 47 9.01 6.08 -5.02
C GLU A 47 7.57 6.29 -4.57
N ILE A 48 7.12 5.55 -3.55
CA ILE A 48 5.76 5.70 -3.01
C ILE A 48 5.56 7.12 -2.46
N ARG A 49 6.55 7.71 -1.78
CA ARG A 49 6.49 9.11 -1.31
C ARG A 49 6.23 10.10 -2.44
N LYS A 50 6.71 9.84 -3.66
CA LYS A 50 6.51 10.71 -4.82
C LYS A 50 5.11 10.54 -5.44
N ILE A 51 4.51 9.36 -5.36
CA ILE A 51 3.24 9.03 -6.05
C ILE A 51 2.03 8.90 -5.12
N MET A 52 2.23 8.87 -3.80
CA MET A 52 1.15 8.76 -2.80
C MET A 52 0.12 9.89 -2.94
N GLY A 53 -1.15 9.56 -2.72
CA GLY A 53 -2.29 10.44 -2.98
C GLY A 53 -2.56 10.70 -4.48
N GLY A 54 -1.69 10.26 -5.38
CA GLY A 54 -1.79 10.45 -6.82
C GLY A 54 -2.71 9.45 -7.53
N LYS A 55 -2.97 9.72 -8.81
CA LYS A 55 -3.71 8.80 -9.70
C LYS A 55 -2.72 7.87 -10.40
N THR A 56 -3.08 6.61 -10.63
CA THR A 56 -2.17 5.62 -11.25
C THR A 56 -1.65 6.04 -12.64
N ARG A 57 -2.42 6.84 -13.38
CA ARG A 57 -2.01 7.42 -14.67
C ARG A 57 -0.83 8.39 -14.58
N THR A 58 -0.53 8.97 -13.42
CA THR A 58 0.58 9.93 -13.24
C THR A 58 1.88 9.25 -12.83
N ILE A 59 1.89 7.94 -12.53
CA ILE A 59 3.09 7.22 -12.07
C ILE A 59 4.23 7.34 -13.08
N ALA A 60 3.96 7.03 -14.35
CA ALA A 60 4.97 7.08 -15.42
C ALA A 60 5.59 8.47 -15.58
N GLN A 61 4.78 9.52 -15.42
CA GLN A 61 5.24 10.91 -15.49
C GLN A 61 6.16 11.28 -14.31
N ILE A 62 5.86 10.76 -13.11
CA ILE A 62 6.58 11.12 -11.87
C ILE A 62 7.86 10.29 -11.72
N LEU A 63 7.81 8.99 -12.04
CA LEU A 63 8.92 8.05 -11.83
C LEU A 63 9.74 7.78 -13.10
N GLY A 64 9.24 8.16 -14.28
CA GLY A 64 9.86 7.85 -15.57
C GLY A 64 9.54 6.44 -16.08
N TYR A 65 8.81 5.63 -15.32
CA TYR A 65 8.38 4.28 -15.70
C TYR A 65 7.08 3.90 -14.99
N LYS A 66 6.41 2.85 -15.47
CA LYS A 66 5.25 2.26 -14.80
C LYS A 66 5.09 0.79 -15.15
N THR A 67 5.60 -0.06 -14.26
CA THR A 67 5.40 -1.52 -14.33
C THR A 67 4.10 -1.95 -13.64
N TYR A 68 3.68 -1.22 -12.61
CA TYR A 68 2.52 -1.55 -11.78
C TYR A 68 1.59 -0.34 -11.62
N ASP A 69 0.29 -0.60 -11.48
CA ASP A 69 -0.71 0.42 -11.10
C ASP A 69 -0.83 0.59 -9.57
N GLU A 70 -0.53 -0.47 -8.83
CA GLU A 70 -0.74 -0.57 -7.40
C GLU A 70 0.56 -0.61 -6.61
N VAL A 71 0.53 -0.03 -5.41
CA VAL A 71 1.60 -0.12 -4.42
C VAL A 71 1.72 -1.54 -3.88
N VAL A 72 0.59 -2.21 -3.62
CA VAL A 72 0.54 -3.63 -3.26
C VAL A 72 -0.62 -4.27 -4.00
N HIS A 73 -0.34 -5.28 -4.83
CA HIS A 73 -1.39 -6.02 -5.54
C HIS A 73 -2.16 -6.92 -4.59
N ARG A 74 -3.48 -7.06 -4.78
CA ARG A 74 -4.35 -7.85 -3.88
C ARG A 74 -3.90 -9.31 -3.67
N ASN A 75 -3.27 -9.93 -4.66
CA ASN A 75 -2.77 -11.31 -4.54
C ASN A 75 -1.52 -11.40 -3.66
N ASN A 76 -0.79 -10.30 -3.52
CA ASN A 76 0.41 -10.19 -2.69
C ASN A 76 0.09 -9.53 -1.34
N LEU A 77 -1.19 -9.47 -0.97
CA LEU A 77 -1.69 -8.81 0.23
C LEU A 77 -2.46 -9.80 1.09
N VAL A 78 -2.05 -9.90 2.35
CA VAL A 78 -2.76 -10.67 3.38
C VAL A 78 -3.38 -9.68 4.36
N CYS A 79 -4.71 -9.67 4.42
CA CYS A 79 -5.43 -8.90 5.44
C CYS A 79 -5.33 -9.62 6.78
N LEU A 80 -4.95 -8.87 7.81
CA LEU A 80 -5.08 -9.33 9.18
C LEU A 80 -6.55 -9.10 9.54
N GLY A 81 -7.27 -10.18 9.88
CA GLY A 81 -8.67 -10.05 10.33
C GLY A 81 -8.77 -9.03 11.45
N GLU A 82 -9.95 -8.42 11.62
CA GLU A 82 -10.16 -7.61 12.84
C GLU A 82 -9.79 -8.45 14.06
N PRO A 83 -9.06 -7.91 15.05
CA PRO A 83 -8.97 -8.60 16.32
C PRO A 83 -10.39 -8.85 16.78
N ALA A 84 -10.70 -10.12 17.06
CA ALA A 84 -11.96 -10.50 17.68
C ALA A 84 -12.14 -9.61 18.93
N GLY A 85 -13.08 -8.67 18.88
CA GLY A 85 -13.36 -7.76 19.99
C GLY A 85 -13.06 -6.29 19.73
N ALA A 86 -13.91 -5.62 18.94
CA ALA A 86 -14.13 -4.18 19.03
C ALA A 86 -15.54 -3.79 18.56
N GLY A 87 -16.58 -4.31 19.25
CA GLY A 87 -17.96 -3.80 19.28
C GLY A 87 -18.84 -4.14 18.06
N LYS A 88 -20.06 -4.66 18.20
CA LYS A 88 -21.01 -4.72 19.32
C LYS A 88 -21.44 -6.16 19.60
#